data_AF-A0A643BP36-F1
#
_entry.id   AF-A0A643BP36-F1
#
_cell.length_a   1.000
_cell.length_b   1.000
_cell.length_c   1.000
_cell.angle_alpha   90.00
_cell.angle_beta   90.00
_cell.angle_gamma   90.00
#
_symmetry.space_group_name_H-M   'P 1'
#
loop_
_entity.id
_entity.type
_entity.pdbx_description
1 polymer ?
#
loop_
_entity_poly.entity_id
_entity_poly.type
_entity_poly.pdbx_seq_one_letter_code
_entity_poly.pdbx_strand_id
1 'polypeptide(L)'
;DIISTVEFNHTGELLATGDKGGRVVIFQREPESKNAPHSQGEYDVYSTFQSHEPEFDYLKSLEIEEKINKIKWLPQQNAAHSLLSTNDKTIKLWKITERDKRPEGYNLKDEEGKLKDLSTVTSL
;
A
#
# COMPACT_ATOMS: atom_id res chain seq x y z
N ASP A 1 0.55 9.57 14.53
CA ASP A 1 -0.50 9.16 13.58
C ASP A 1 -1.62 8.41 14.29
N ILE A 2 -2.86 8.57 13.84
CA ILE A 2 -4.03 7.92 14.44
C ILE A 2 -4.54 6.85 13.47
N ILE A 3 -4.46 5.59 13.87
CA ILE A 3 -5.01 4.46 13.10
C ILE A 3 -6.54 4.59 13.10
N SER A 4 -7.13 4.56 11.91
CA SER A 4 -8.58 4.65 11.70
C SER A 4 -9.21 3.31 11.34
N THR A 5 -8.47 2.40 10.73
CA THR A 5 -8.95 1.07 10.35
C THR A 5 -7.83 0.04 10.36
N VAL A 6 -8.18 -1.22 10.61
CA VAL A 6 -7.26 -2.37 10.61
C VAL A 6 -7.96 -3.56 9.97
N GLU A 7 -7.28 -4.30 9.10
CA GLU A 7 -7.82 -5.53 8.51
C GLU A 7 -6.74 -6.56 8.16
N PHE A 8 -6.94 -7.80 8.61
CA PHE A 8 -6.15 -8.95 8.18
C PHE A 8 -6.59 -9.45 6.80
N ASN A 9 -5.63 -9.92 6.01
CA ASN A 9 -5.93 -10.67 4.81
C ASN A 9 -6.56 -12.04 5.16
N HIS A 10 -7.06 -12.74 4.14
CA HIS A 10 -7.77 -14.01 4.32
C HIS A 10 -6.93 -15.12 4.98
N THR A 11 -5.60 -15.10 4.83
CA THR A 11 -4.69 -16.09 5.43
C THR A 11 -4.22 -15.70 6.83
N GLY A 12 -4.39 -14.43 7.22
CA GLY A 12 -3.80 -13.86 8.42
C GLY A 12 -2.32 -13.51 8.31
N GLU A 13 -1.67 -13.78 7.18
CA GLU A 13 -0.23 -13.49 6.98
C GLU A 13 0.05 -12.00 6.80
N LEU A 14 -0.91 -11.24 6.31
CA LEU A 14 -0.80 -9.79 6.11
C LEU A 14 -1.81 -9.04 6.97
N LEU A 15 -1.35 -7.94 7.56
CA LEU A 15 -2.16 -7.00 8.32
C LEU A 15 -2.08 -5.62 7.67
N ALA A 16 -3.19 -5.08 7.19
CA ALA A 16 -3.26 -3.71 6.70
C ALA A 16 -3.82 -2.78 7.77
N THR A 17 -3.19 -1.62 7.95
CA THR A 17 -3.68 -0.52 8.78
C THR A 17 -3.82 0.73 7.93
N GLY A 18 -4.91 1.45 8.10
CA GLY A 18 -5.12 2.78 7.52
C GLY A 18 -5.14 3.83 8.63
N ASP A 19 -4.61 5.02 8.34
CA ASP A 19 -4.60 6.13 9.29
C ASP A 19 -5.45 7.33 8.84
N LYS A 20 -5.60 8.31 9.74
CA LYS A 20 -6.28 9.57 9.44
C LYS A 20 -5.55 10.41 8.38
N GLY A 21 -4.24 10.22 8.22
CA GLY A 21 -3.41 10.91 7.24
C GLY A 21 -3.38 10.23 5.87
N GLY A 22 -4.33 9.34 5.57
CA GLY A 22 -4.51 8.75 4.24
C GLY A 22 -3.48 7.70 3.86
N ARG A 23 -2.62 7.26 4.80
CA ARG A 23 -1.62 6.23 4.55
C ARG A 23 -2.17 4.85 4.85
N VAL A 24 -1.68 3.89 4.08
CA VAL A 24 -1.88 2.47 4.32
C VAL A 24 -0.52 1.84 4.60
N VAL A 25 -0.42 1.16 5.73
CA VAL A 25 0.73 0.34 6.13
C VAL A 25 0.31 -1.11 6.12
N ILE A 26 1.07 -1.94 5.42
CA ILE A 26 0.91 -3.40 5.39
C ILE A 26 2.05 -4.00 6.18
N PHE A 27 1.71 -4.87 7.11
CA PHE A 27 2.64 -5.70 7.86
C PHE A 27 2.55 -7.14 7.40
N GLN A 28 3.68 -7.84 7.37
CA GLN A 28 3.76 -9.26 7.06
C GLN A 28 4.27 -10.01 8.28
N ARG A 29 3.61 -11.13 8.59
CA ARG A 29 4.04 -12.02 9.67
C ARG A 29 5.34 -12.71 9.28
N GLU A 30 6.35 -12.68 10.15
CA GLU A 30 7.55 -13.49 9.95
C GLU A 30 7.18 -14.99 9.83
N PRO A 31 7.81 -15.73 8.90
CA PRO A 31 7.61 -17.16 8.79
C PRO A 31 8.10 -17.87 10.06
N GLU A 32 7.33 -18.86 10.53
CA GLU A 32 7.68 -19.61 11.73
C GLU A 32 9.06 -20.28 11.60
N SER A 33 10.01 -19.82 12.42
CA SER A 33 11.31 -20.45 12.57
C SER A 33 11.16 -21.81 13.26
N LYS A 34 11.67 -22.88 12.63
CA LYS A 34 11.69 -24.24 13.19
C LYS A 34 12.38 -24.34 14.56
N ASN A 35 13.13 -23.31 14.96
CA ASN A 35 13.90 -23.27 16.21
C ASN A 35 13.15 -22.62 17.38
N ALA A 36 11.98 -22.00 17.15
CA ALA A 36 11.21 -21.33 18.22
C ALA A 36 9.69 -21.54 18.03
N PRO A 37 9.14 -22.72 18.38
CA PRO A 37 7.74 -23.09 18.15
C PRO A 37 6.71 -22.29 18.98
N HIS A 38 7.14 -21.27 19.73
CA HIS A 38 6.29 -20.40 20.56
C HIS A 38 6.47 -18.90 20.23
N SER A 39 7.25 -18.55 19.20
CA SER A 39 7.25 -17.18 18.70
C SER A 39 5.96 -16.98 17.91
N GLN A 40 4.97 -16.31 18.51
CA GLN A 40 3.86 -15.78 17.72
C GLN A 40 4.47 -14.77 16.76
N GLY A 41 4.67 -15.18 15.50
CA GLY A 41 5.46 -14.44 14.51
C GLY A 41 5.17 -12.94 14.56
N GLU A 42 6.23 -12.15 14.71
CA GLU A 42 6.13 -10.69 14.74
C GLU A 42 5.68 -10.19 13.35
N TYR A 43 4.93 -9.09 13.34
CA TYR A 43 4.45 -8.45 12.12
C TYR A 43 5.37 -7.28 11.79
N ASP A 44 6.18 -7.46 10.77
CA ASP A 44 7.11 -6.43 10.29
C ASP A 44 6.49 -5.60 9.17
N VAL A 45 6.95 -4.35 9.04
CA VAL A 45 6.49 -3.46 7.98
C VAL A 45 6.91 -4.02 6.62
N TYR A 46 5.92 -4.43 5.84
CA TYR A 46 6.09 -4.98 4.51
C TYR A 46 6.00 -3.89 3.42
N SER A 47 5.01 -3.00 3.53
CA SER A 47 4.84 -1.91 2.59
C SER A 47 4.13 -0.73 3.23
N THR A 48 4.48 0.49 2.83
CA THR A 48 3.77 1.71 3.24
C THR A 48 3.54 2.56 2.00
N PHE A 49 2.33 3.06 1.82
CA PHE A 49 2.01 3.95 0.71
C PHE A 49 0.92 4.96 1.09
N GLN A 50 0.95 6.11 0.41
CA GLN A 50 -0.06 7.15 0.51
C GLN A 50 -1.25 6.77 -0.37
N SER A 51 -2.39 6.47 0.25
CA SER A 51 -3.58 6.01 -0.48
C SER A 51 -4.49 7.17 -0.89
N HIS A 52 -4.70 8.14 -0.01
CA HIS A 52 -5.55 9.30 -0.27
C HIS A 52 -4.81 10.57 0.13
N GLU A 53 -5.11 11.65 -0.56
CA GLU A 53 -4.60 13.00 -0.31
C GLU A 53 -5.81 13.89 0.00
N PRO A 54 -5.64 15.03 0.67
CA PRO A 54 -6.72 15.95 0.92
C PRO A 54 -7.20 16.52 -0.40
N GLU A 55 -8.52 16.52 -0.60
CA GLU A 55 -9.15 17.08 -1.79
C GLU A 55 -10.18 18.13 -1.38
N PHE A 56 -10.49 19.08 -2.28
CA PHE A 56 -11.50 20.11 -2.02
C PHE A 56 -12.48 20.21 -3.20
N ASP A 57 -13.77 20.06 -2.91
CA ASP A 57 -14.85 20.30 -3.87
C ASP A 57 -15.25 21.78 -3.81
N TYR A 58 -14.80 22.57 -4.78
CA TYR A 58 -15.07 24.02 -4.85
C TYR A 58 -16.54 24.35 -5.11
N LEU A 59 -17.28 23.48 -5.81
CA LEU A 59 -18.68 23.74 -6.12
C LEU A 59 -19.56 23.56 -4.89
N LYS A 60 -19.18 22.61 -4.02
CA LYS A 60 -19.89 22.33 -2.76
C LYS A 60 -19.27 23.00 -1.55
N SER A 61 -18.10 23.63 -1.70
CA SER A 61 -17.29 24.15 -0.60
C SER A 61 -17.05 23.09 0.48
N LEU A 62 -16.69 21.87 0.05
CA LEU A 62 -16.55 20.71 0.91
C LEU A 62 -15.11 20.20 0.89
N GLU A 63 -14.49 20.12 2.05
CA GLU A 63 -13.22 19.42 2.24
C GLU A 63 -13.45 17.91 2.26
N ILE A 64 -12.61 17.18 1.54
CA ILE A 64 -12.59 15.73 1.47
C ILE A 64 -11.34 15.30 2.22
N GLU A 65 -11.53 14.75 3.42
CA GLU A 65 -10.43 14.23 4.22
C GLU A 65 -9.75 13.05 3.51
N GLU A 66 -8.43 12.98 3.64
CA GLU A 66 -7.62 11.83 3.21
C GLU A 66 -7.83 10.58 4.08
N LYS A 67 -8.53 10.70 5.22
CA LYS A 67 -8.74 9.63 6.19
C LYS A 67 -9.21 8.33 5.54
N ILE A 68 -8.50 7.24 5.85
CA ILE A 68 -8.92 5.90 5.44
C ILE A 68 -10.07 5.43 6.32
N ASN A 69 -11.25 5.26 5.74
CA ASN A 69 -12.45 4.82 6.46
C ASN A 69 -12.50 3.30 6.64
N LYS A 70 -12.18 2.56 5.58
CA LYS A 70 -12.13 1.09 5.59
C LYS A 70 -11.08 0.58 4.60
N ILE A 71 -10.52 -0.58 4.92
CA ILE A 71 -9.71 -1.38 4.02
C ILE A 71 -10.43 -2.72 3.84
N LYS A 72 -10.38 -3.30 2.65
CA LYS A 72 -10.90 -4.65 2.38
C LYS A 72 -9.94 -5.43 1.52
N TRP A 73 -9.44 -6.56 2.00
CA TRP A 73 -8.64 -7.44 1.16
C TRP A 73 -9.52 -8.17 0.14
N LEU A 74 -9.00 -8.33 -1.07
CA LEU A 74 -9.62 -9.17 -2.08
C LEU A 74 -9.04 -10.59 -2.03
N PRO A 75 -9.80 -11.62 -2.42
CA PRO A 75 -9.29 -12.98 -2.54
C PRO A 75 -8.10 -13.01 -3.51
N GLN A 76 -6.98 -13.57 -3.07
CA GLN A 76 -5.78 -13.66 -3.88
C GLN A 76 -6.02 -14.60 -5.07
N GLN A 77 -5.82 -14.09 -6.29
CA GLN A 77 -5.99 -14.86 -7.53
C GLN A 77 -4.64 -15.25 -8.18
N ASN A 78 -3.56 -14.57 -7.80
CA ASN A 78 -2.21 -14.75 -8.34
C ASN A 78 -1.17 -14.36 -7.28
N ALA A 79 0.11 -14.26 -7.65
CA ALA A 79 1.16 -13.85 -6.72
C ALA A 79 1.03 -12.40 -6.20
N ALA A 80 0.12 -11.59 -6.74
CA ALA A 80 -0.15 -10.24 -6.24
C ALA A 80 -1.24 -10.26 -5.17
N HIS A 81 -1.04 -9.46 -4.14
CA HIS A 81 -2.10 -9.13 -3.20
C HIS A 81 -2.86 -7.89 -3.68
N SER A 82 -4.16 -7.85 -3.43
CA SER A 82 -5.00 -6.71 -3.79
C SER A 82 -5.88 -6.32 -2.62
N LEU A 83 -6.01 -5.02 -2.38
CA LEU A 83 -6.90 -4.48 -1.37
C LEU A 83 -7.64 -3.24 -1.89
N LEU A 84 -8.85 -3.04 -1.38
CA LEU A 84 -9.62 -1.83 -1.54
C LEU A 84 -9.38 -0.93 -0.33
N SER A 85 -9.25 0.36 -0.59
CA SER A 85 -9.23 1.41 0.43
C SER A 85 -10.28 2.45 0.07
N THR A 86 -10.84 3.13 1.07
CA THR A 86 -11.88 4.14 0.82
C THR A 86 -11.77 5.31 1.79
N ASN A 87 -12.08 6.50 1.29
CA ASN A 87 -12.41 7.70 2.09
C ASN A 87 -13.88 8.07 1.86
N ASP A 88 -14.28 9.31 2.17
CA ASP A 88 -15.68 9.74 2.07
C ASP A 88 -16.23 9.84 0.64
N LYS A 89 -15.37 9.87 -0.37
CA LYS A 89 -15.76 10.13 -1.77
C LYS A 89 -15.27 9.10 -2.77
N THR A 90 -14.18 8.41 -2.46
CA THR A 90 -13.49 7.55 -3.42
C THR A 90 -13.20 6.18 -2.81
N ILE A 91 -13.12 5.19 -3.72
CA ILE A 91 -12.66 3.84 -3.42
C ILE A 91 -11.52 3.56 -4.40
N LYS A 92 -10.36 3.16 -3.89
CA LYS A 92 -9.18 2.84 -4.69
C LYS A 92 -8.82 1.37 -4.52
N LEU A 93 -8.54 0.71 -5.65
CA LEU A 93 -7.97 -0.64 -5.70
C LEU A 93 -6.45 -0.55 -5.78
N TRP A 94 -5.78 -1.11 -4.78
CA TRP A 94 -4.33 -1.22 -4.71
C TRP A 94 -3.91 -2.64 -5.03
N LYS A 95 -2.87 -2.77 -5.88
CA LYS A 95 -2.22 -4.03 -6.21
C LYS A 95 -0.79 -3.99 -5.67
N ILE A 96 -0.48 -4.93 -4.79
CA ILE A 96 0.82 -5.07 -4.15
C ILE A 96 1.50 -6.30 -4.73
N THR A 97 2.65 -6.09 -5.35
CA THR A 97 3.47 -7.15 -5.96
C THR A 97 4.91 -6.97 -5.55
N GLU A 98 5.55 -8.05 -5.11
CA GLU A 98 7.01 -8.11 -5.03
C GLU A 98 7.58 -8.09 -6.45
N ARG A 99 8.68 -7.36 -6.63
CA ARG A 99 9.47 -7.37 -7.87
C ARG A 99 10.93 -7.54 -7.49
N ASP A 100 11.47 -8.73 -7.74
CA ASP A 100 12.88 -9.08 -7.49
C ASP A 100 13.88 -8.38 -8.42
N LYS A 101 13.40 -7.62 -9.42
CA LYS A 101 14.24 -6.97 -10.42
C LYS A 101 14.28 -5.48 -10.18
N ARG A 102 15.49 -4.92 -10.27
CA ARG A 102 15.73 -3.48 -10.45
C ARG A 102 14.65 -2.93 -11.39
N PRO A 103 14.04 -1.77 -11.11
CA PRO A 103 13.03 -1.22 -11.99
C PRO A 103 13.64 -1.07 -13.39
N GLU A 104 13.32 -2.00 -14.28
CA GLU A 104 13.62 -1.95 -15.69
C GLU A 104 12.26 -2.01 -16.37
N GLY A 105 11.68 -0.82 -16.58
CA GLY A 105 10.33 -0.68 -17.09
C GLY A 105 9.89 0.78 -17.16
N TYR A 106 8.93 1.03 -18.05
CA TYR A 106 8.56 2.30 -18.68
C TYR A 106 8.66 3.54 -17.77
N ASN A 107 9.28 4.59 -18.32
CA ASN A 107 9.70 5.88 -17.73
C ASN A 107 11.19 6.03 -17.41
N LEU A 108 11.94 4.92 -17.27
CA LEU A 108 13.39 4.94 -17.06
C LEU A 108 14.20 4.95 -18.35
N LYS A 109 13.56 4.97 -19.51
CA LYS A 109 14.25 5.08 -20.80
C LYS A 109 13.84 6.35 -21.51
N ASP A 110 14.79 7.03 -22.16
CA ASP A 110 14.49 8.11 -23.10
C ASP A 110 13.83 7.54 -24.38
N GLU A 111 13.41 8.42 -25.29
CA GLU A 111 12.79 8.05 -26.58
C GLU A 111 13.71 7.14 -27.41
N GLU A 112 15.02 7.16 -27.14
CA GLU A 112 16.05 6.33 -27.77
C GLU A 112 16.32 4.99 -27.06
N GLY A 113 15.62 4.69 -25.96
CA GLY A 113 15.74 3.41 -25.25
C GLY A 113 16.94 3.30 -24.30
N LYS A 114 17.66 4.40 -24.03
CA LYS A 114 18.76 4.46 -23.05
C LYS A 114 18.22 4.74 -21.65
N LEU A 115 18.86 4.15 -20.65
CA LEU A 115 18.51 4.37 -19.24
C LEU A 115 18.71 5.86 -18.86
N LYS A 116 17.65 6.49 -18.34
CA LYS A 116 17.70 7.83 -17.75
C LYS A 116 18.58 7.80 -16.51
N ASP A 117 19.42 8.80 -16.37
CA ASP A 117 20.26 8.96 -15.20
C ASP A 117 19.40 9.16 -13.95
N LEU A 118 19.65 8.35 -12.90
CA LEU A 118 18.89 8.37 -11.65
C LEU A 118 18.97 9.73 -10.93
N SER A 119 19.97 10.55 -11.28
CA SER A 119 20.16 11.91 -10.76
C SER A 119 19.08 12.92 -11.21
N THR A 120 18.33 12.62 -12.28
CA THR A 120 17.29 13.52 -12.84
C THR A 120 15.86 13.14 -12.45
N VAL A 121 15.68 12.06 -11.71
CA VAL A 121 14.35 11.61 -11.25
C VAL A 121 14.02 12.32 -9.93
N THR A 122 13.43 13.51 -10.02
CA THR A 122 13.03 14.33 -8.86
C THR A 122 11.64 13.99 -8.30
N SER A 123 10.96 12.97 -8.80
CA SER A 123 9.70 12.49 -8.22
C SER A 123 9.48 11.01 -8.51
N LEU A 124 9.17 10.26 -7.46
CA LEU A 124 8.48 8.96 -7.53
C LEU A 124 6.97 9.19 -7.59
#